data_AF-A0A1T4UHZ4-F1
#
_entry.id   AF-A0A1T4UHZ4-F1
#
_cell.length_a   1.000
_cell.length_b   1.000
_cell.length_c   1.000
_cell.angle_alpha   90.00
_cell.angle_beta   90.00
_cell.angle_gamma   90.00
#
_symmetry.space_group_name_H-M   'P 1'
#
loop_
_entity.id
_entity.type
_entity.pdbx_description
1 polymer ?
#
loop_
_entity_poly.entity_id
_entity_poly.type
_entity_poly.pdbx_seq_one_letter_code
_entity_poly.pdbx_strand_id
1 'polypeptide(L)' 'MIDIENLMKDAPEREPDLPLPTLEEQKRIAAELKALEAKGELTPEILEKYFGGKKSH' A
#
# COMPACT_ATOMS: atom_id res chain seq x y z
N MET A 1 36.40 2.32 -2.14
CA MET A 1 35.34 2.82 -1.23
C MET A 1 34.21 3.26 -2.14
N ILE A 2 33.02 2.67 -2.01
CA ILE A 2 31.87 3.10 -2.83
C ILE A 2 31.47 4.50 -2.36
N ASP A 3 31.45 5.45 -3.28
CA ASP A 3 31.03 6.82 -3.03
C ASP A 3 29.50 6.88 -3.02
N ILE A 4 28.93 6.79 -1.81
CA ILE A 4 27.48 6.82 -1.60
C ILE A 4 26.88 8.15 -2.07
N GLU A 5 27.63 9.25 -2.02
CA GLU A 5 27.11 10.56 -2.47
C GLU A 5 26.84 10.58 -3.97
N ASN A 6 27.69 9.94 -4.78
CA ASN A 6 27.46 9.83 -6.22
C ASN A 6 26.27 8.92 -6.58
N LEU A 7 25.95 7.90 -5.76
CA LEU A 7 24.77 7.04 -5.97
C LEU A 7 23.45 7.73 -5.64
N MET A 8 23.46 8.72 -4.75
CA MET A 8 22.25 9.44 -4.34
C MET A 8 21.88 10.59 -5.29
N LYS A 9 22.83 11.07 -6.12
CA LYS A 9 22.58 12.17 -7.07
C LYS A 9 21.55 11.85 -8.15
N ASP A 10 21.47 10.58 -8.55
CA ASP A 10 20.52 10.10 -9.55
C ASP A 10 19.35 9.31 -8.92
N ALA A 11 19.22 9.35 -7.58
CA ALA A 11 18.12 8.70 -6.91
C ALA A 11 16.82 9.44 -7.27
N PRO A 12 15.79 8.75 -7.79
CA PRO A 12 14.51 9.38 -8.08
C PRO A 12 13.94 9.99 -6.79
N GLU A 13 13.28 11.14 -6.92
CA GLU A 13 12.53 11.73 -5.81
C GLU A 13 11.61 10.64 -5.23
N ARG A 14 11.75 10.38 -3.93
CA ARG A 14 10.85 9.44 -3.24
C ARG A 14 9.47 10.07 -3.24
N GLU A 15 8.53 9.42 -3.93
CA GLU A 15 7.12 9.73 -3.77
C GLU A 15 6.77 9.65 -2.28
N PRO A 16 6.00 10.60 -1.74
CA PRO A 16 5.61 10.56 -0.34
C PRO A 16 4.83 9.28 -0.07
N ASP A 17 5.25 8.52 0.94
CA ASP A 17 4.53 7.33 1.37
C ASP A 17 3.09 7.70 1.73
N LEU A 18 2.14 6.85 1.31
CA LEU A 18 0.76 7.02 1.72
C LEU A 18 0.63 6.77 3.23
N PRO A 19 -0.17 7.58 3.94
CA PRO A 19 -0.38 7.38 5.37
C PRO A 19 -1.02 6.02 5.60
N LEU A 20 -0.42 5.23 6.49
CA LEU A 20 -1.01 3.97 6.93
C LEU A 20 -2.29 4.25 7.74
N PRO A 21 -3.35 3.45 7.55
CA PRO A 21 -4.55 3.55 8.37
C PRO A 21 -4.26 3.20 9.84
N THR A 22 -5.13 3.62 10.76
CA THR A 22 -5.00 3.29 12.19
C THR A 22 -5.18 1.79 12.45
N LEU A 23 -4.76 1.30 13.63
CA LEU A 23 -4.92 -0.11 14.00
C LEU A 23 -6.39 -0.57 14.02
N GLU A 24 -7.31 0.30 14.43
CA GLU A 24 -8.75 0.04 14.41
C GLU A 24 -9.26 -0.13 12.97
N GLU A 25 -8.83 0.74 12.06
CA GLU A 25 -9.15 0.64 10.63
C GLU A 25 -8.56 -0.61 10.00
N GLN A 26 -7.29 -0.93 10.29
CA GLN A 26 -6.65 -2.14 9.80
C GLN A 26 -7.40 -3.41 10.21
N LYS A 27 -7.86 -3.49 11.48
CA LYS A 27 -8.68 -4.62 11.96
C LYS A 27 -10.01 -4.73 11.23
N ARG A 28 -10.69 -3.59 10.98
CA ARG A 28 -11.95 -3.56 10.22
C ARG A 28 -11.75 -4.04 8.78
N ILE A 29 -10.71 -3.54 8.11
CA ILE A 29 -10.34 -3.96 6.75
C ILE A 29 -10.06 -5.47 6.72
N ALA A 30 -9.26 -5.99 7.65
CA ALA A 30 -8.95 -7.42 7.70
C ALA A 30 -10.19 -8.30 7.93
N ALA A 31 -11.14 -7.85 8.76
CA ALA A 31 -12.39 -8.57 9.00
C ALA A 31 -13.27 -8.61 7.75
N GLU A 32 -13.35 -7.49 7.02
CA GLU A 32 -14.10 -7.42 5.76
C GLU A 32 -13.51 -8.32 4.68
N LEU A 33 -12.19 -8.26 4.47
CA LEU A 33 -11.50 -9.11 3.48
C LEU A 33 -11.69 -10.59 3.77
N LYS A 34 -11.61 -11.01 5.05
CA LYS A 34 -11.88 -12.39 5.47
C LYS A 34 -13.33 -12.81 5.19
N ALA A 35 -14.29 -11.91 5.40
CA ALA A 35 -15.69 -12.20 5.10
C ALA A 35 -15.93 -12.37 3.59
N LEU A 36 -15.28 -11.57 2.75
CA LEU A 36 -15.35 -11.69 1.29
C LEU A 36 -14.66 -12.96 0.79
N GLU A 37 -13.51 -13.33 1.38
CA GLU A 37 -12.81 -14.58 1.08
C GLU A 37 -13.70 -15.80 1.37
N ALA A 38 -14.34 -15.82 2.54
CA ALA A 38 -15.25 -16.91 2.93
C ALA A 38 -16.46 -17.06 2.00
N LYS A 39 -16.88 -15.98 1.34
CA LYS A 39 -17.96 -15.98 0.34
C LYS A 39 -17.48 -16.29 -1.08
N GLY A 40 -16.17 -16.32 -1.32
CA GLY A 40 -15.60 -16.40 -2.67
C GLY A 40 -15.75 -15.11 -3.49
N GLU A 41 -15.99 -13.97 -2.82
CA GLU A 41 -16.21 -12.66 -3.44
C GLU A 41 -14.96 -11.76 -3.38
N LEU A 42 -13.85 -12.23 -2.82
CA LEU A 42 -12.61 -11.47 -2.74
C LEU A 42 -11.92 -11.40 -4.10
N THR A 43 -12.09 -10.29 -4.82
CA THR A 43 -11.49 -10.08 -6.15
C THR A 43 -10.27 -9.15 -6.10
N PRO A 44 -9.39 -9.18 -7.12
CA PRO A 44 -8.27 -8.24 -7.24
C PRO A 44 -8.70 -6.77 -7.20
N GLU A 45 -9.82 -6.42 -7.83
CA GLU A 45 -10.36 -5.05 -7.85
C GLU A 45 -10.79 -4.57 -6.46
N ILE A 46 -11.18 -5.49 -5.56
CA ILE A 46 -11.47 -5.16 -4.16
C ILE A 46 -10.17 -4.96 -3.38
N LEU A 47 -9.17 -5.81 -3.59
CA LEU A 47 -7.86 -5.67 -2.96
C LEU A 47 -7.18 -4.34 -3.33
N GLU A 48 -7.32 -3.91 -4.58
CA GLU A 48 -6.79 -2.61 -5.05
C GLU A 48 -7.36 -1.42 -4.27
N LYS A 49 -8.55 -1.50 -3.67
CA LYS A 49 -9.09 -0.41 -2.84
C LYS A 49 -8.32 -0.21 -1.53
N TYR A 50 -7.68 -1.27 -1.05
CA TYR A 50 -6.97 -1.29 0.23
C TYR A 50 -5.45 -1.26 0.08
N PHE A 51 -4.94 -1.81 -1.03
CA PHE A 51 -3.50 -1.93 -1.30
C PHE A 51 -3.04 -1.14 -2.52
N GLY A 52 -3.98 -0.74 -3.40
CA GLY A 52 -3.73 0.17 -4.50
C GLY A 52 -3.68 1.58 -3.94
N GLY A 53 -2.50 1.98 -3.48
CA GLY A 53 -2.26 3.33 -3.07
C GLY A 53 -2.78 4.29 -4.14
N LYS A 54 -3.72 5.18 -3.78
CA LYS A 54 -4.23 6.19 -4.71
C LYS A 54 -3.03 6.99 -5.21
N LYS A 55 -2.56 6.70 -6.41
CA LYS A 55 -1.71 7.61 -7.16
C LYS A 55 -2.61 8.80 -7.48
N SER A 56 -2.46 9.87 -6.70
CA SER A 56 -3.00 11.15 -7.09
C SER A 56 -2.16 11.59 -8.28
N HIS A 57 -2.68 11.32 -9.48
CA HIS A 57 -2.04 11.72 -10.73
C HIS A 57 -2.28 13.21 -11.01
#